data_AF-A0A9N9FWW0-F1
#
_entry.id   AF-A0A9N9FWW0-F1
#
_cell.length_a   1.000
_cell.length_b   1.000
_cell.length_c   1.000
_cell.angle_alpha   90.00
_cell.angle_beta   90.00
_cell.angle_gamma   90.00
#
_symmetry.space_group_name_H-M   'P 1'
#
loop_
_entity.id
_entity.type
_entity.pdbx_description
1 polymer ?
#
loop_
_entity_poly.entity_id
_entity_poly.type
_entity_poly.pdbx_seq_one_letter_code
_entity_poly.pdbx_strand_id
1 'polypeptide(L)'
;MSSETTPSLYDIYSFFHSLRTSLPDYNDFSDLVGTLFIPHDVMPVSETLANVLPYFRRCSNPSLFTTFQIMMRHAEQNASFESTFLRVCDAMDILEKIEYALGGNRRLLEGYLHALQLDNASASHEQVMNSLQRFLTEKCDANTQLRVRKVFAEEGAADELGLSGGILAIASAIIDDDALYIQILQTLQLNHRQNLSWEAVISRIQKIVQEKKPAVWSEFYAFLDSLHTGNIYDYNSDKLAKVRLDNDEDNVDKEQQPQQREIGAF
;
A
#
# COMPACT_ATOMS: atom_id res chain seq x y z
N MET A 1 39.26 6.08 -2.67
CA MET A 1 38.08 6.81 -2.15
C MET A 1 36.90 6.36 -2.98
N SER A 2 36.14 5.39 -2.49
CA SER A 2 34.93 4.94 -3.17
C SER A 2 33.90 6.05 -3.03
N SER A 3 33.40 6.58 -4.14
CA SER A 3 32.25 7.46 -4.15
C SER A 3 31.07 6.70 -3.57
N GLU A 4 30.71 6.98 -2.31
CA GLU A 4 29.46 6.49 -1.72
C GLU A 4 28.34 6.97 -2.64
N THR A 5 27.70 6.03 -3.34
CA THR A 5 26.64 6.34 -4.29
C THR A 5 25.39 6.63 -3.46
N THR A 6 24.77 7.79 -3.66
CA THR A 6 23.53 8.14 -2.96
C THR A 6 22.47 7.05 -3.20
N PRO A 7 21.84 6.51 -2.14
CA PRO A 7 20.81 5.49 -2.30
C PRO A 7 19.66 5.98 -3.19
N SER A 8 19.15 5.10 -4.06
CA SER A 8 18.01 5.39 -4.92
C SER A 8 16.68 5.33 -4.15
N LEU A 9 15.59 5.84 -4.75
CA LEU A 9 14.24 5.72 -4.20
C LEU A 9 13.87 4.26 -3.90
N TYR A 10 14.26 3.34 -4.78
CA TYR A 10 14.02 1.93 -4.58
C TYR A 10 14.83 1.34 -3.43
N ASP A 11 16.07 1.81 -3.22
CA ASP A 11 16.89 1.37 -2.08
C ASP A 11 16.29 1.82 -0.75
N ILE A 12 15.77 3.06 -0.70
CA ILE A 12 15.08 3.60 0.49
C ILE A 12 13.81 2.79 0.76
N TYR A 13 12.97 2.59 -0.26
CA TYR A 13 11.74 1.80 -0.14
C TYR A 13 12.04 0.36 0.32
N SER A 14 12.99 -0.32 -0.35
CA SER A 14 13.36 -1.69 -0.03
C SER A 14 13.91 -1.82 1.38
N PHE A 15 14.64 -0.82 1.86
CA PHE A 15 15.09 -0.75 3.25
C PHE A 15 13.90 -0.71 4.22
N PHE A 16 12.95 0.20 4.04
CA PHE A 16 11.79 0.30 4.93
C PHE A 16 10.87 -0.92 4.85
N HIS A 17 10.65 -1.47 3.66
CA HIS A 17 9.88 -2.69 3.49
C HIS A 17 10.55 -3.88 4.21
N SER A 18 11.87 -4.03 4.05
CA SER A 18 12.64 -5.06 4.77
C SER A 18 12.60 -4.86 6.29
N LEU A 19 12.63 -3.60 6.75
CA LEU A 19 12.53 -3.27 8.16
C LEU A 19 11.15 -3.65 8.72
N ARG A 20 10.08 -3.27 8.04
CA ARG A 20 8.70 -3.58 8.45
C ARG A 20 8.48 -5.08 8.55
N THR A 21 8.90 -5.83 7.54
CA THR A 21 8.75 -7.30 7.49
C THR A 21 9.66 -8.05 8.47
N SER A 22 10.75 -7.42 8.93
CA SER A 22 11.67 -8.00 9.92
C SER A 22 11.27 -7.73 11.36
N LEU A 23 10.32 -6.83 11.62
CA LEU A 23 9.85 -6.49 12.96
C LEU A 23 8.74 -7.47 13.41
N PRO A 24 8.74 -7.89 14.68
CA PRO A 24 7.77 -8.87 15.18
C PRO A 24 6.39 -8.27 15.49
N ASP A 25 6.30 -6.97 15.78
CA ASP A 25 5.04 -6.27 16.07
C ASP A 25 4.84 -5.14 15.06
N TYR A 26 3.61 -4.99 14.57
CA TYR A 26 3.21 -3.89 13.70
C TYR A 26 3.44 -2.52 14.36
N ASN A 27 3.21 -2.42 15.67
CA ASN A 27 3.39 -1.18 16.43
C ASN A 27 4.87 -0.77 16.49
N ASP A 28 5.81 -1.72 16.45
CA ASP A 28 7.25 -1.40 16.48
C ASP A 28 7.65 -0.54 15.28
N PHE A 29 7.07 -0.80 14.11
CA PHE A 29 7.34 -0.01 12.91
C PHE A 29 6.78 1.40 13.06
N SER A 30 5.54 1.52 13.53
CA SER A 30 4.89 2.82 13.77
C SER A 30 5.65 3.68 14.78
N ASP A 31 6.10 3.10 15.89
CA ASP A 31 6.84 3.82 16.93
C ASP A 31 8.25 4.23 16.46
N LEU A 32 8.91 3.35 15.68
CA LEU A 32 10.17 3.68 15.02
C LEU A 32 9.99 4.85 14.05
N VAL A 33 8.98 4.79 13.19
CA VAL A 33 8.64 5.86 12.24
C VAL A 33 8.42 7.16 12.99
N GLY A 34 7.62 7.15 14.07
CA GLY A 34 7.38 8.33 14.91
C GLY A 34 8.67 8.95 15.46
N THR A 35 9.70 8.15 15.74
CA THR A 35 11.03 8.63 16.15
C THR A 35 11.77 9.33 15.00
N LEU A 36 11.64 8.85 13.76
CA LEU A 36 12.31 9.42 12.59
C LEU A 36 11.76 10.81 12.21
N PHE A 37 10.50 11.09 12.54
CA PHE A 37 9.87 12.38 12.25
C PHE A 37 10.22 13.47 13.27
N ILE A 38 11.01 13.17 14.30
CA ILE A 38 11.52 14.17 15.22
C ILE A 38 12.64 14.96 14.50
N PRO A 39 12.51 16.29 14.36
CA PRO A 39 13.51 17.10 13.64
C PRO A 39 14.93 16.97 14.23
N HIS A 40 15.95 16.96 13.37
CA HIS A 40 17.34 16.76 13.80
C HIS A 40 17.93 17.90 14.65
N ASP A 41 17.33 19.09 14.61
CA ASP A 41 17.66 20.19 15.52
C ASP A 41 17.14 19.95 16.95
N VAL A 42 16.14 19.06 17.10
CA VAL A 42 15.60 18.60 18.38
C VAL A 42 16.27 17.30 18.83
N MET A 43 16.47 16.35 17.92
CA MET A 43 17.08 15.05 18.18
C MET A 43 18.20 14.77 17.18
N PRO A 44 19.47 14.98 17.56
CA PRO A 44 20.60 14.71 16.67
C PRO A 44 20.62 13.25 16.22
N VAL A 45 21.22 12.97 15.06
CA VAL A 45 21.28 11.61 14.47
C VAL A 45 21.83 10.57 15.45
N SER A 46 22.82 10.92 16.28
CA SER A 46 23.36 10.00 17.30
C SER A 46 22.32 9.58 18.34
N GLU A 47 21.41 10.48 18.71
CA GLU A 47 20.32 10.21 19.63
C GLU A 47 19.18 9.44 18.94
N THR A 48 18.85 9.77 17.69
CA THR A 48 17.92 8.98 16.85
C THR A 48 18.39 7.54 16.76
N LEU A 49 19.68 7.31 16.46
CA LEU A 49 20.27 5.97 16.40
C LEU A 49 20.15 5.22 17.72
N ALA A 50 20.32 5.90 18.86
CA ALA A 50 20.17 5.30 20.18
C ALA A 50 18.71 4.94 20.49
N ASN A 51 17.75 5.80 20.12
CA ASN A 51 16.33 5.61 20.37
C ASN A 51 15.71 4.51 19.49
N VAL A 52 16.20 4.31 18.27
CA VAL A 52 15.67 3.25 17.40
C VAL A 52 16.36 1.89 17.61
N LEU A 53 17.54 1.85 18.24
CA LEU A 53 18.31 0.63 18.47
C LEU A 53 17.51 -0.53 19.11
N PRO A 54 16.60 -0.29 20.08
CA PRO A 54 15.76 -1.36 20.63
C PRO A 54 14.92 -2.09 19.59
N TYR A 55 14.37 -1.40 18.59
CA TYR A 55 13.59 -2.02 17.51
C TYR A 55 14.51 -2.88 16.63
N PHE A 56 15.67 -2.37 16.25
CA PHE A 56 16.65 -3.13 15.45
C PHE A 56 17.22 -4.36 16.16
N ARG A 57 17.28 -4.36 17.50
CA ARG A 57 17.66 -5.56 18.28
C ARG A 57 16.59 -6.65 18.24
N ARG A 58 15.33 -6.28 17.99
CA ARG A 58 14.20 -7.20 17.84
C ARG A 58 13.98 -7.63 16.39
N CYS A 59 14.57 -6.93 15.43
CA CYS A 59 14.52 -7.31 14.02
C CYS A 59 15.14 -8.70 13.80
N SER A 60 14.49 -9.52 12.98
CA SER A 60 15.01 -10.80 12.53
C SER A 60 16.26 -10.66 11.64
N ASN A 61 16.43 -9.51 10.98
CA ASN A 61 17.57 -9.19 10.14
C ASN A 61 18.52 -8.16 10.79
N PRO A 62 19.68 -8.59 11.34
CA PRO A 62 20.60 -7.71 12.04
C PRO A 62 21.36 -6.74 11.11
N SER A 63 21.46 -7.02 9.79
CA SER A 63 22.18 -6.12 8.87
C SER A 63 21.43 -4.81 8.62
N LEU A 64 20.13 -4.75 8.91
CA LEU A 64 19.31 -3.56 8.70
C LEU A 64 19.76 -2.38 9.54
N PHE A 65 20.31 -2.60 10.74
CA PHE A 65 20.80 -1.49 11.55
C PHE A 65 22.01 -0.80 10.90
N THR A 66 22.92 -1.57 10.31
CA THR A 66 24.06 -1.01 9.57
C THR A 66 23.58 -0.22 8.35
N THR A 67 22.62 -0.76 7.59
CA THR A 67 22.02 -0.03 6.47
C THR A 67 21.35 1.26 6.95
N PHE A 68 20.61 1.22 8.06
CA PHE A 68 19.99 2.39 8.66
C PHE A 68 21.02 3.46 9.05
N GLN A 69 22.13 3.07 9.69
CA GLN A 69 23.22 3.98 10.02
C GLN A 69 23.79 4.68 8.78
N ILE A 70 23.94 3.96 7.67
CA ILE A 70 24.41 4.53 6.39
C ILE A 70 23.36 5.53 5.84
N MET A 71 22.08 5.16 5.82
CA MET A 71 20.99 6.04 5.36
C MET A 71 20.91 7.32 6.21
N MET A 72 20.99 7.20 7.54
CA MET A 72 20.96 8.35 8.45
C MET A 72 22.16 9.28 8.26
N ARG A 73 23.35 8.74 7.97
CA ARG A 73 24.52 9.55 7.63
C ARG A 73 24.33 10.32 6.32
N HIS A 74 23.66 9.73 5.33
CA HIS A 74 23.28 10.45 4.11
C HIS A 74 22.25 11.55 4.40
N ALA A 75 21.27 11.28 5.26
CA ALA A 75 20.26 12.27 5.67
C ALA A 75 20.91 13.46 6.39
N GLU A 76 21.84 13.21 7.32
CA GLU A 76 22.59 14.25 8.05
C GLU A 76 23.35 15.20 7.12
N GLN A 77 23.90 14.67 6.02
CA GLN A 77 24.75 15.42 5.09
C GLN A 77 23.96 16.08 3.94
N ASN A 78 22.73 15.65 3.70
CA ASN A 78 21.94 16.05 2.56
C ASN A 78 20.44 16.15 2.92
N ALA A 79 19.99 17.38 3.17
CA ALA A 79 18.58 17.68 3.48
C ALA A 79 17.60 17.23 2.38
N SER A 80 18.02 17.20 1.11
CA SER A 80 17.18 16.66 0.03
C SER A 80 16.99 15.15 0.16
N PHE A 81 18.04 14.44 0.57
CA PHE A 81 17.97 13.01 0.83
C PHE A 81 17.12 12.74 2.07
N GLU A 82 17.34 13.47 3.16
CA GLU A 82 16.52 13.38 4.39
C GLU A 82 15.03 13.54 4.09
N SER A 83 14.66 14.60 3.35
CA SER A 83 13.28 14.84 2.91
C SER A 83 12.72 13.67 2.10
N THR A 84 13.52 13.13 1.17
CA THR A 84 13.13 11.95 0.36
C THR A 84 12.95 10.72 1.24
N PHE A 85 13.87 10.47 2.16
CA PHE A 85 13.85 9.34 3.09
C PHE A 85 12.59 9.36 3.97
N LEU A 86 12.26 10.52 4.55
CA LEU A 86 11.06 10.70 5.36
C LEU A 86 9.78 10.57 4.54
N ARG A 87 9.74 11.07 3.31
CA ARG A 87 8.56 10.92 2.42
C ARG A 87 8.30 9.48 2.02
N VAL A 88 9.35 8.71 1.73
CA VAL A 88 9.20 7.28 1.45
C VAL A 88 8.71 6.55 2.70
N CYS A 89 9.25 6.89 3.87
CA CYS A 89 8.82 6.36 5.17
C CYS A 89 7.33 6.63 5.43
N ASP A 90 6.87 7.87 5.22
CA ASP A 90 5.48 8.31 5.36
C ASP A 90 4.53 7.53 4.43
N ALA A 91 4.99 7.27 3.20
CA ALA A 91 4.20 6.63 2.17
C ALA A 91 4.20 5.09 2.27
N MET A 92 4.83 4.48 3.28
CA MET A 92 5.03 3.02 3.29
C MET A 92 3.72 2.21 3.22
N ASP A 93 2.67 2.65 3.91
CA ASP A 93 1.37 1.97 3.91
C ASP A 93 0.74 1.90 2.52
N ILE A 94 0.82 3.00 1.76
CA ILE A 94 0.29 3.03 0.41
C ILE A 94 1.23 2.33 -0.58
N LEU A 95 2.55 2.46 -0.40
CA LEU A 95 3.54 1.84 -1.28
C LEU A 95 3.47 0.30 -1.25
N GLU A 96 3.20 -0.31 -0.10
CA GLU A 96 3.01 -1.77 0.01
C GLU A 96 1.74 -2.25 -0.72
N LYS A 97 0.62 -1.53 -0.58
CA LYS A 97 -0.60 -1.84 -1.34
C LYS A 97 -0.37 -1.72 -2.84
N ILE A 98 0.41 -0.73 -3.26
CA ILE A 98 0.78 -0.55 -4.67
C ILE A 98 1.71 -1.66 -5.15
N GLU A 99 2.73 -2.05 -4.39
CA GLU A 99 3.59 -3.18 -4.74
C GLU A 99 2.77 -4.46 -5.00
N TYR A 100 1.80 -4.74 -4.12
CA TYR A 100 0.87 -5.85 -4.30
C TYR A 100 0.03 -5.69 -5.58
N ALA A 101 -0.51 -4.50 -5.84
CA ALA A 101 -1.28 -4.21 -7.07
C ALA A 101 -0.44 -4.32 -8.35
N LEU A 102 0.87 -4.07 -8.26
CA LEU A 102 1.86 -4.26 -9.34
C LEU A 102 2.34 -5.71 -9.45
N GLY A 103 1.87 -6.61 -8.57
CA GLY A 103 2.21 -8.03 -8.56
C GLY A 103 3.65 -8.31 -8.14
N GLY A 104 4.24 -7.49 -7.28
CA GLY A 104 5.64 -7.64 -6.82
C GLY A 104 6.68 -7.41 -7.92
N ASN A 105 6.30 -6.81 -9.06
CA ASN A 105 7.23 -6.55 -10.15
C ASN A 105 8.12 -5.36 -9.82
N ARG A 106 9.37 -5.64 -9.42
CA ARG A 106 10.39 -4.64 -9.11
C ARG A 106 10.52 -3.52 -10.15
N ARG A 107 10.50 -3.83 -11.46
CA ARG A 107 10.66 -2.80 -12.50
C ARG A 107 9.48 -1.84 -12.56
N LEU A 108 8.26 -2.36 -12.34
CA LEU A 108 7.07 -1.53 -12.27
C LEU A 108 7.09 -0.68 -11.00
N LEU A 109 7.53 -1.25 -9.87
CA LEU A 109 7.62 -0.52 -8.62
C LEU A 109 8.66 0.60 -8.67
N GLU A 110 9.86 0.33 -9.22
CA GLU A 110 10.86 1.36 -9.49
C GLU A 110 10.29 2.49 -10.37
N GLY A 111 9.58 2.13 -11.45
CA GLY A 111 8.92 3.10 -12.33
C GLY A 111 7.83 3.91 -11.62
N TYR A 112 7.06 3.28 -10.73
CA TYR A 112 6.03 3.94 -9.93
C TYR A 112 6.63 4.93 -8.92
N LEU A 113 7.68 4.52 -8.19
CA LEU A 113 8.39 5.39 -7.25
C LEU A 113 8.97 6.64 -7.94
N HIS A 114 9.56 6.46 -9.12
CA HIS A 114 10.01 7.59 -9.94
C HIS A 114 8.85 8.47 -10.42
N ALA A 115 7.71 7.86 -10.75
CA ALA A 115 6.54 8.62 -11.20
C ALA A 115 5.94 9.47 -10.07
N LEU A 116 6.06 9.05 -8.81
CA LEU A 116 5.65 9.82 -7.62
C LEU A 116 6.50 11.07 -7.37
N GLN A 117 7.73 11.11 -7.90
CA GLN A 117 8.67 12.23 -7.70
C GLN A 117 8.91 12.59 -6.23
N LEU A 118 9.01 11.57 -5.35
CA LEU A 118 9.24 11.78 -3.91
C LEU A 118 10.55 12.53 -3.62
N ASP A 119 11.52 12.42 -4.53
CA ASP A 119 12.82 13.09 -4.55
C ASP A 119 12.77 14.55 -5.05
N ASN A 120 11.63 15.00 -5.57
CA ASN A 120 11.43 16.37 -6.05
C ASN A 120 10.49 17.14 -5.13
N ALA A 121 11.05 17.94 -4.22
CA ALA A 121 10.27 18.76 -3.29
C ALA A 121 9.47 19.89 -3.94
N SER A 122 9.74 20.23 -5.20
CA SER A 122 9.05 21.29 -5.95
C SER A 122 8.00 20.76 -6.92
N ALA A 123 7.78 19.45 -6.99
CA ALA A 123 6.76 18.86 -7.84
C ALA A 123 5.35 19.31 -7.40
N SER A 124 4.56 19.85 -8.33
CA SER A 124 3.15 20.14 -8.06
C SER A 124 2.32 18.86 -8.06
N HIS A 125 1.17 18.88 -7.37
CA HIS A 125 0.23 17.77 -7.40
C HIS A 125 -0.15 17.36 -8.84
N GLU A 126 -0.40 18.33 -9.71
CA GLU A 126 -0.73 18.08 -11.12
C GLU A 126 0.43 17.39 -11.87
N GLN A 127 1.68 17.79 -11.61
CA GLN A 127 2.86 17.15 -12.21
C GLN A 127 3.00 15.69 -11.79
N VAL A 128 2.81 15.40 -10.50
CA VAL A 128 2.84 14.04 -9.95
C VAL A 128 1.72 13.20 -10.56
N MET A 129 0.48 13.71 -10.59
CA MET A 129 -0.66 13.00 -11.15
C MET A 129 -0.49 12.71 -12.65
N ASN A 130 0.01 13.66 -13.43
CA ASN A 130 0.30 13.46 -14.85
C ASN A 130 1.42 12.42 -15.06
N SER A 131 2.46 12.47 -14.22
CA SER A 131 3.58 11.52 -14.24
C SER A 131 3.11 10.09 -13.94
N LEU A 132 2.30 9.91 -12.89
CA LEU A 132 1.65 8.65 -12.53
C LEU A 132 0.74 8.14 -13.64
N GLN A 133 -0.13 9.00 -14.19
CA GLN A 133 -1.04 8.62 -15.27
C GLN A 133 -0.28 8.13 -16.50
N ARG A 134 0.79 8.83 -16.88
CA ARG A 134 1.67 8.42 -17.98
C ARG A 134 2.32 7.07 -17.70
N PHE A 135 2.89 6.88 -16.51
CA PHE A 135 3.47 5.60 -16.10
C PHE A 135 2.44 4.45 -16.21
N LEU A 136 1.26 4.63 -15.64
CA LEU A 136 0.20 3.61 -15.66
C LEU A 136 -0.24 3.29 -17.08
N THR A 137 -0.39 4.31 -17.94
CA THR A 137 -0.85 4.12 -19.33
C THR A 137 0.22 3.45 -20.20
N GLU A 138 1.50 3.81 -20.03
CA GLU A 138 2.58 3.35 -20.92
C GLU A 138 3.26 2.05 -20.46
N LYS A 139 3.27 1.77 -19.14
CA LYS A 139 4.07 0.69 -18.56
C LYS A 139 3.24 -0.44 -17.95
N CYS A 140 1.97 -0.20 -17.65
CA CYS A 140 1.09 -1.20 -17.02
C CYS A 140 0.02 -1.70 -17.99
N ASP A 141 -0.28 -3.00 -17.93
CA ASP A 141 -1.43 -3.58 -18.62
C ASP A 141 -2.75 -3.15 -17.96
N ALA A 142 -3.88 -3.37 -18.64
CA ALA A 142 -5.20 -2.93 -18.18
C ALA A 142 -5.59 -3.50 -16.81
N ASN A 143 -5.20 -4.75 -16.48
CA ASN A 143 -5.52 -5.35 -15.19
C ASN A 143 -4.67 -4.72 -14.08
N THR A 144 -3.38 -4.52 -14.32
CA THR A 144 -2.51 -3.81 -13.37
C THR A 144 -2.98 -2.38 -13.13
N GLN A 145 -3.38 -1.66 -14.19
CA GLN A 145 -3.99 -0.34 -14.06
C GLN A 145 -5.25 -0.38 -13.19
N LEU A 146 -6.11 -1.38 -13.38
CA LEU A 146 -7.33 -1.54 -12.60
C LEU A 146 -7.04 -1.79 -11.11
N ARG A 147 -6.11 -2.69 -10.79
CA ARG A 147 -5.67 -2.97 -9.41
C ARG A 147 -5.09 -1.73 -8.73
N VAL A 148 -4.27 -0.95 -9.42
CA VAL A 148 -3.74 0.31 -8.87
C VAL A 148 -4.86 1.33 -8.64
N ARG A 149 -5.83 1.44 -9.56
CA ARG A 149 -6.99 2.32 -9.37
C ARG A 149 -7.88 1.89 -8.22
N LYS A 150 -7.99 0.59 -7.96
CA LYS A 150 -8.67 0.05 -6.78
C LYS A 150 -8.02 0.53 -5.50
N VAL A 151 -6.69 0.43 -5.38
CA VAL A 151 -5.96 0.93 -4.21
C VAL A 151 -6.26 2.41 -3.96
N PHE A 152 -6.22 3.26 -4.99
CA PHE A 152 -6.58 4.68 -4.83
C PHE A 152 -8.03 4.92 -4.42
N ALA A 153 -8.97 4.13 -4.94
CA ALA A 153 -10.38 4.23 -4.56
C ALA A 153 -10.59 3.78 -3.10
N GLU A 154 -9.88 2.75 -2.66
CA GLU A 154 -9.91 2.25 -1.28
C GLU A 154 -9.34 3.25 -0.30
N GLU A 155 -8.17 3.85 -0.57
CA GLU A 155 -7.63 4.91 0.31
C GLU A 155 -8.57 6.09 0.41
N GLY A 156 -9.09 6.58 -0.72
CA GLY A 156 -10.03 7.69 -0.70
C GLY A 156 -11.33 7.35 0.05
N ALA A 157 -11.76 6.09 0.03
CA ALA A 157 -12.93 5.65 0.77
C ALA A 157 -12.62 5.49 2.26
N ALA A 158 -11.44 5.00 2.62
CA ALA A 158 -10.97 4.91 4.00
C ALA A 158 -10.91 6.30 4.64
N ASP A 159 -10.32 7.27 3.94
CA ASP A 159 -10.16 8.65 4.44
C ASP A 159 -11.50 9.39 4.55
N GLU A 160 -12.36 9.31 3.54
CA GLU A 160 -13.62 10.07 3.52
C GLU A 160 -14.72 9.44 4.38
N LEU A 161 -14.76 8.11 4.47
CA LEU A 161 -15.85 7.38 5.09
C LEU A 161 -15.43 6.71 6.41
N GLY A 162 -14.15 6.79 6.79
CA GLY A 162 -13.62 6.15 8.00
C GLY A 162 -13.66 4.62 7.94
N LEU A 163 -13.60 4.04 6.73
CA LEU A 163 -13.68 2.59 6.54
C LEU A 163 -12.32 1.94 6.78
N SER A 164 -12.28 0.93 7.65
CA SER A 164 -11.06 0.14 7.84
C SER A 164 -10.76 -0.75 6.64
N GLY A 165 -9.48 -1.07 6.42
CA GLY A 165 -9.05 -1.98 5.34
C GLY A 165 -9.72 -3.36 5.40
N GLY A 166 -10.06 -3.86 6.59
CA GLY A 166 -10.81 -5.12 6.73
C GLY A 166 -12.23 -5.04 6.16
N ILE A 167 -12.91 -3.90 6.34
CA ILE A 167 -14.25 -3.67 5.77
C ILE A 167 -14.18 -3.58 4.24
N LEU A 168 -13.19 -2.86 3.72
CA LEU A 168 -12.95 -2.72 2.29
C LEU A 168 -12.62 -4.08 1.63
N ALA A 169 -11.77 -4.89 2.26
CA ALA A 169 -11.43 -6.23 1.78
C ALA A 169 -12.66 -7.15 1.66
N ILE A 170 -13.55 -7.10 2.66
CA ILE A 170 -14.81 -7.87 2.63
C ILE A 170 -15.73 -7.38 1.51
N ALA A 171 -15.90 -6.06 1.39
CA ALA A 171 -16.72 -5.47 0.32
C ALA A 171 -16.20 -5.89 -1.06
N SER A 172 -14.88 -5.80 -1.26
CA SER A 172 -14.22 -6.26 -2.48
C SER A 172 -14.46 -7.74 -2.74
N ALA A 173 -14.39 -8.60 -1.72
CA ALA A 173 -14.56 -10.04 -1.86
C ALA A 173 -16.02 -10.44 -2.19
N ILE A 174 -17.01 -9.73 -1.65
CA ILE A 174 -18.43 -9.96 -1.99
C ILE A 174 -18.68 -9.57 -3.45
N ILE A 175 -18.14 -8.43 -3.88
CA ILE A 175 -18.36 -7.93 -5.24
C ILE A 175 -17.58 -8.76 -6.25
N ASP A 176 -16.34 -9.14 -5.95
CA ASP A 176 -15.48 -9.98 -6.79
C ASP A 176 -15.49 -9.53 -8.26
N ASP A 177 -15.31 -8.21 -8.44
CA ASP A 177 -15.19 -7.49 -9.70
C ASP A 177 -14.61 -6.11 -9.39
N ASP A 178 -13.31 -5.92 -9.65
CA ASP A 178 -12.60 -4.68 -9.31
C ASP A 178 -13.23 -3.45 -10.00
N ALA A 179 -13.73 -3.58 -11.23
CA ALA A 179 -14.30 -2.46 -11.96
C ALA A 179 -15.66 -2.03 -11.40
N LEU A 180 -16.51 -3.00 -11.04
CA LEU A 180 -17.76 -2.75 -10.33
C LEU A 180 -17.50 -2.20 -8.92
N TYR A 181 -16.57 -2.79 -8.19
CA TYR A 181 -16.20 -2.37 -6.84
C TYR A 181 -15.71 -0.92 -6.78
N ILE A 182 -14.81 -0.51 -7.69
CA ILE A 182 -14.36 0.89 -7.81
C ILE A 182 -15.55 1.84 -8.05
N GLN A 183 -16.50 1.46 -8.93
CA GLN A 183 -17.68 2.29 -9.21
C GLN A 183 -18.58 2.45 -7.98
N ILE A 184 -18.69 1.41 -7.16
CA ILE A 184 -19.44 1.47 -5.90
C ILE A 184 -18.74 2.41 -4.91
N LEU A 185 -17.42 2.30 -4.73
CA LEU A 185 -16.67 3.20 -3.85
C LEU A 185 -16.80 4.68 -4.27
N GLN A 186 -16.63 4.95 -5.57
CA GLN A 186 -16.82 6.30 -6.11
C GLN A 186 -18.23 6.84 -5.91
N THR A 187 -19.24 5.97 -6.01
CA THR A 187 -20.64 6.32 -5.74
C THR A 187 -20.85 6.64 -4.26
N LEU A 188 -20.27 5.86 -3.34
CA LEU A 188 -20.30 6.12 -1.91
C LEU A 188 -19.67 7.48 -1.57
N GLN A 189 -18.46 7.74 -2.07
CA GLN A 189 -17.75 9.02 -1.88
C GLN A 189 -18.53 10.22 -2.42
N LEU A 190 -19.02 10.12 -3.66
CA LEU A 190 -19.82 11.20 -4.27
C LEU A 190 -21.08 11.51 -3.46
N ASN A 191 -21.75 10.47 -2.98
CA ASN A 191 -22.99 10.63 -2.21
C ASN A 191 -22.74 11.17 -0.81
N HIS A 192 -21.62 10.78 -0.17
CA HIS A 192 -21.18 11.34 1.11
C HIS A 192 -20.96 12.86 0.98
N ARG A 193 -20.22 13.29 -0.05
CA ARG A 193 -20.00 14.73 -0.33
C ARG A 193 -21.29 15.49 -0.65
N GLN A 194 -22.31 14.81 -1.19
CA GLN A 194 -23.62 15.39 -1.50
C GLN A 194 -24.62 15.32 -0.33
N ASN A 195 -24.23 14.77 0.83
CA ASN A 195 -25.11 14.56 1.99
C ASN A 195 -26.44 13.85 1.65
N LEU A 196 -26.38 12.86 0.76
CA LEU A 196 -27.59 12.09 0.41
C LEU A 196 -28.01 11.16 1.54
N SER A 197 -29.33 10.91 1.64
CA SER A 197 -29.85 9.92 2.59
C SER A 197 -29.34 8.52 2.25
N TRP A 198 -29.17 7.68 3.27
CA TRP A 198 -28.73 6.30 3.11
C TRP A 198 -29.58 5.50 2.11
N GLU A 199 -30.90 5.66 2.14
CA GLU A 199 -31.82 5.03 1.18
C GLU A 199 -31.52 5.41 -0.28
N ALA A 200 -31.22 6.69 -0.53
CA ALA A 200 -30.87 7.16 -1.87
C ALA A 200 -29.53 6.59 -2.33
N VAL A 201 -28.56 6.45 -1.41
CA VAL A 201 -27.27 5.80 -1.67
C VAL A 201 -27.46 4.33 -2.05
N ILE A 202 -28.21 3.58 -1.23
CA ILE A 202 -28.54 2.18 -1.48
C ILE A 202 -29.24 1.99 -2.82
N SER A 203 -30.23 2.83 -3.13
CA SER A 203 -30.96 2.75 -4.41
C SER A 203 -30.03 2.93 -5.63
N ARG A 204 -29.07 3.86 -5.55
CA ARG A 204 -28.06 4.06 -6.62
C ARG A 204 -27.13 2.86 -6.75
N ILE A 205 -26.59 2.35 -5.64
CA ILE A 205 -25.71 1.19 -5.63
C ILE A 205 -26.45 -0.05 -6.14
N GLN A 206 -27.70 -0.26 -5.71
CA GLN A 206 -28.55 -1.35 -6.16
C GLN A 206 -28.68 -1.37 -7.68
N LYS A 207 -28.95 -0.22 -8.29
CA LYS A 207 -29.05 -0.11 -9.74
C LYS A 207 -27.76 -0.53 -10.44
N ILE A 208 -26.60 -0.05 -9.96
CA ILE A 208 -25.28 -0.38 -10.52
C ILE A 208 -25.00 -1.89 -10.39
N VAL A 209 -25.28 -2.48 -9.23
CA VAL A 209 -25.05 -3.91 -8.98
C VAL A 209 -26.01 -4.78 -9.77
N GLN A 210 -27.30 -4.42 -9.85
CA GLN A 210 -28.29 -5.19 -10.60
C GLN A 210 -28.04 -5.19 -12.11
N GLU A 211 -27.48 -4.11 -12.65
CA GLU A 211 -27.11 -4.02 -14.06
C GLU A 211 -25.94 -4.93 -14.43
N LYS A 212 -25.00 -5.18 -13.51
CA LYS A 212 -23.73 -5.88 -13.81
C LYS A 212 -23.60 -7.27 -13.19
N LYS A 213 -23.96 -7.41 -11.91
CA LYS A 213 -23.79 -8.64 -11.12
C LYS A 213 -24.98 -8.80 -10.14
N PRO A 214 -26.21 -9.03 -10.64
CA PRO A 214 -27.41 -9.05 -9.78
C PRO A 214 -27.38 -10.13 -8.70
N ALA A 215 -26.66 -11.23 -8.93
CA ALA A 215 -26.54 -12.34 -7.99
C ALA A 215 -25.91 -11.96 -6.64
N VAL A 216 -25.00 -10.97 -6.60
CA VAL A 216 -24.32 -10.57 -5.36
C VAL A 216 -25.10 -9.53 -4.55
N TRP A 217 -26.20 -8.98 -5.09
CA TRP A 217 -26.92 -7.87 -4.44
C TRP A 217 -27.43 -8.21 -3.04
N SER A 218 -28.02 -9.39 -2.86
CA SER A 218 -28.60 -9.77 -1.56
C SER A 218 -27.54 -9.79 -0.45
N GLU A 219 -26.37 -10.34 -0.75
CA GLU A 219 -25.26 -10.45 0.17
C GLU A 219 -24.60 -9.09 0.43
N PHE A 220 -24.42 -8.30 -0.64
CA PHE A 220 -23.84 -6.97 -0.54
C PHE A 220 -24.76 -5.99 0.20
N TYR A 221 -26.07 -6.07 -0.01
CA TYR A 221 -27.05 -5.27 0.73
C TYR A 221 -27.01 -5.57 2.24
N ALA A 222 -26.96 -6.85 2.63
CA ALA A 222 -26.83 -7.24 4.03
C ALA A 222 -25.53 -6.70 4.66
N PHE A 223 -24.43 -6.71 3.91
CA PHE A 223 -23.18 -6.09 4.33
C PHE A 223 -23.31 -4.57 4.52
N LEU A 224 -23.89 -3.85 3.56
CA LEU A 224 -24.10 -2.41 3.65
C LEU A 224 -25.03 -2.03 4.82
N ASP A 225 -26.10 -2.78 5.04
CA ASP A 225 -27.02 -2.56 6.16
C ASP A 225 -26.34 -2.77 7.52
N SER A 226 -25.48 -3.80 7.61
CA SER A 226 -24.65 -4.05 8.81
C SER A 226 -23.65 -2.91 9.06
N LEU A 227 -23.05 -2.37 8.00
CA LEU A 227 -22.15 -1.21 8.05
C LEU A 227 -22.88 0.04 8.57
N HIS A 228 -24.08 0.30 8.07
CA HIS A 228 -24.88 1.47 8.45
C HIS A 228 -25.42 1.38 9.90
N THR A 229 -25.79 0.17 10.35
CA THR A 229 -26.33 -0.05 11.70
C THR A 229 -25.26 -0.22 12.77
N GLY A 230 -23.98 -0.36 12.39
CA GLY A 230 -22.86 -0.55 13.32
C GLY A 230 -22.69 -2.00 13.83
N ASN A 231 -23.41 -2.97 13.26
CA ASN A 231 -23.42 -4.37 13.68
C ASN A 231 -22.37 -5.24 12.95
N ILE A 232 -21.25 -4.65 12.54
CA ILE A 232 -20.27 -5.28 11.63
C ILE A 232 -19.54 -6.48 12.27
N TYR A 233 -19.52 -6.56 13.61
CA TYR A 233 -18.82 -7.61 14.35
C TYR A 233 -19.32 -9.04 14.04
N ASP A 234 -20.61 -9.23 13.75
CA ASP A 234 -21.17 -10.55 13.43
C ASP A 234 -20.90 -11.01 11.98
N TYR A 235 -20.54 -10.08 11.08
CA TYR A 235 -20.23 -10.40 9.68
C TYR A 235 -18.72 -10.67 9.45
N ASN A 236 -17.87 -10.10 10.31
CA ASN A 236 -16.42 -10.03 10.12
C ASN A 236 -15.64 -11.31 10.45
N SER A 237 -16.03 -12.10 11.47
CA SER A 237 -15.18 -13.19 11.99
C SER A 237 -15.00 -14.35 11.00
N ASP A 238 -16.08 -14.77 10.33
CA ASP A 238 -16.06 -15.97 9.49
C ASP A 238 -15.56 -15.72 8.06
N LYS A 239 -15.64 -14.48 7.58
CA LYS A 239 -15.21 -14.11 6.22
C LYS A 239 -13.78 -13.60 6.11
N LEU A 240 -13.29 -12.83 7.10
CA LEU A 240 -11.88 -12.41 7.11
C LEU A 240 -10.93 -13.61 7.22
N ALA A 241 -11.35 -14.67 7.91
CA ALA A 241 -10.60 -15.92 7.96
C ALA A 241 -10.47 -16.59 6.58
N LYS A 242 -11.49 -16.50 5.73
CA LYS A 242 -11.46 -17.07 4.37
C LYS A 242 -10.66 -16.20 3.38
N VAL A 243 -10.85 -14.88 3.41
CA VAL A 243 -10.12 -13.95 2.53
C VAL A 243 -8.60 -13.97 2.79
N ARG A 244 -8.17 -14.23 4.03
CA ARG A 244 -6.73 -14.42 4.32
C ARG A 244 -6.16 -15.70 3.72
N LEU A 245 -6.92 -16.80 3.74
CA LEU A 245 -6.47 -18.09 3.22
C LEU A 245 -6.38 -18.09 1.68
N ASP A 246 -7.33 -17.46 1.00
CA ASP A 246 -7.34 -17.43 -0.48
C ASP A 246 -6.19 -16.58 -1.07
N ASN A 247 -5.71 -15.54 -0.36
CA ASN A 247 -4.55 -14.76 -0.79
C ASN A 247 -3.21 -15.48 -0.59
N ASP A 248 -3.15 -16.43 0.35
CA ASP A 248 -1.93 -17.22 0.60
C ASP A 248 -1.80 -18.40 -0.38
N GLU A 249 -2.91 -18.99 -0.83
CA GLU A 249 -2.90 -20.13 -1.78
C GLU A 249 -2.42 -19.73 -3.20
N ASP A 250 -2.70 -18.51 -3.66
CA ASP A 250 -2.24 -18.01 -4.97
C ASP A 250 -0.71 -17.75 -5.04
N ASN A 251 -0.01 -17.82 -3.90
CA ASN A 251 1.43 -17.55 -3.80
C ASN A 251 2.28 -18.83 -3.69
N VAL A 252 1.68 -19.99 -3.44
CA VAL A 252 2.43 -21.25 -3.23
C VAL A 252 2.71 -22.00 -4.54
N ASP A 253 1.91 -21.79 -5.59
CA ASP A 253 2.00 -22.57 -6.83
C ASP A 253 3.05 -22.08 -7.86
N LYS A 254 3.84 -21.04 -7.55
CA LYS A 254 4.88 -20.51 -8.46
C LYS A 254 6.32 -20.85 -8.08
N GLU A 255 6.55 -21.46 -6.91
CA GLU A 255 7.88 -21.89 -6.49
C GLU A 255 8.01 -23.42 -6.43
N GLN A 256 7.75 -24.12 -7.53
CA GLN A 256 8.26 -25.49 -7.72
C GLN A 256 8.15 -25.98 -9.18
N GLN A 257 9.03 -25.48 -10.05
CA GLN A 257 9.51 -26.28 -11.18
C GLN A 257 11.05 -26.24 -11.23
N PRO A 258 11.74 -27.34 -10.90
CA PRO A 258 13.18 -27.41 -11.07
C PRO A 258 13.52 -27.45 -12.56
N GLN A 259 14.23 -26.44 -13.05
CA GLN A 259 14.87 -26.48 -14.37
C GLN A 259 15.83 -27.66 -14.44
N GLN A 260 15.40 -28.73 -15.11
CA GLN A 260 16.29 -29.79 -15.57
C GLN A 260 17.22 -29.18 -16.63
N ARG A 261 18.50 -29.05 -16.27
CA ARG A 261 19.58 -28.78 -17.22
C ARG A 261 19.82 -30.03 -18.05
N GLU A 262 19.40 -30.02 -19.30
CA GLU A 262 19.93 -30.95 -20.29
C GLU A 262 21.38 -30.57 -20.60
N ILE A 263 22.30 -31.46 -20.23
CA ILE A 263 23.66 -31.47 -20.73
C ILE A 263 23.61 -32.29 -22.02
N GLY A 264 23.58 -31.60 -23.17
CA GLY A 264 23.71 -32.20 -24.49
C GLY A 264 25.09 -31.93 -25.06
N ALA A 265 25.92 -32.97 -25.10
CA ALA A 265 27.16 -33.00 -25.86
C ALA A 265 26.86 -32.91 -27.37
N PHE A 266 27.59 -32.05 -28.07
CA PHE A 266 28.35 -32.29 -29.32
C PHE A 266 28.94 -30.96 -29.81
#